data_AF-A0A518GYF3-F1
#
_entry.id   AF-A0A518GYF3-F1
#
_cell.length_a   1.000
_cell.length_b   1.000
_cell.length_c   1.000
_cell.angle_alpha   90.00
_cell.angle_beta   90.00
_cell.angle_gamma   90.00
#
_symmetry.space_group_name_H-M   'P 1'
#
loop_
_entity.id
_entity.type
_entity.pdbx_description
1 polymer ?
#
loop_
_entity_poly.entity_id
_entity_poly.type
_entity_poly.pdbx_seq_one_letter_code
_entity_poly.pdbx_strand_id
1 'polypeptide(L)' 'MIRGKCPTCGRAFEGPGLDALPHFPFCSERCRLVDLGRWIDGDYSIPGPPAPEPPIVPPGDEADE' A
#
# COMPACT_ATOMS: atom_id res chain seq x y z
N MET A 1 -2.13 6.10 -25.63
CA MET A 1 -1.70 4.68 -25.56
C MET A 1 -0.89 4.49 -24.29
N ILE A 2 -1.49 3.87 -23.27
CA ILE A 2 -0.84 3.53 -22.01
C ILE A 2 -0.53 2.04 -22.03
N ARG A 3 0.68 1.67 -21.61
CA ARG A 3 1.14 0.28 -21.50
C ARG A 3 1.83 0.10 -20.15
N GLY A 4 1.65 -1.04 -19.53
CA GLY A 4 2.23 -1.32 -18.22
C GLY A 4 2.14 -2.79 -17.83
N LYS A 5 2.66 -3.10 -16.64
CA LYS A 5 2.53 -4.41 -15.99
C LYS A 5 1.81 -4.23 -14.66
N CYS A 6 0.87 -5.11 -14.36
CA CYS A 6 0.17 -5.12 -13.08
C CYS A 6 1.17 -5.36 -11.94
N PRO A 7 1.25 -4.51 -10.91
CA PRO A 7 2.20 -4.68 -9.82
C PRO A 7 1.90 -5.92 -8.95
N THR A 8 0.64 -6.37 -8.92
CA THR A 8 0.22 -7.51 -8.11
C THR A 8 0.58 -8.86 -8.72
N CYS A 9 0.43 -9.01 -10.05
CA CYS A 9 0.56 -10.31 -10.74
C CYS A 9 1.49 -10.30 -11.97
N GLY A 10 2.05 -9.15 -12.34
CA GLY A 10 2.98 -9.00 -13.47
C GLY A 10 2.35 -9.02 -14.87
N ARG A 11 1.03 -9.26 -14.99
CA ARG A 11 0.33 -9.31 -16.27
C ARG A 11 0.43 -7.98 -17.01
N ALA A 12 0.80 -8.02 -18.30
CA ALA A 12 0.82 -6.85 -19.16
C ALA A 12 -0.59 -6.34 -19.47
N PHE A 13 -0.74 -5.02 -19.63
CA PHE A 13 -1.97 -4.39 -20.10
C PHE A 13 -1.65 -3.21 -21.02
N GLU A 14 -2.60 -2.91 -21.90
CA GLU A 14 -2.53 -1.82 -22.87
C GLU A 14 -3.91 -1.20 -23.07
N GLY A 15 -3.98 0.12 -23.19
CA GLY A 15 -5.22 0.83 -23.48
C GLY A 15 -4.99 2.17 -24.17
N PRO A 16 -6.01 2.72 -24.86
CA PRO A 16 -5.90 4.01 -25.55
C PRO A 16 -5.65 5.19 -24.59
N GLY A 17 -6.13 5.10 -23.34
CA GLY A 17 -5.95 6.08 -22.25
C GLY A 17 -6.40 5.52 -20.90
N LEU A 18 -6.37 6.33 -19.84
CA LEU A 18 -6.76 5.91 -18.48
C LEU A 18 -8.24 5.51 -18.39
N ASP A 19 -9.12 6.20 -19.11
CA ASP A 19 -10.56 5.93 -19.11
C ASP A 19 -10.91 4.52 -19.60
N ALA A 20 -10.06 3.94 -20.46
CA ALA A 20 -10.21 2.56 -20.95
C ALA A 20 -9.60 1.51 -20.01
N LEU A 21 -8.96 1.91 -18.91
CA LEU A 21 -8.30 1.05 -17.93
C LEU A 21 -8.87 1.33 -16.53
N PRO A 22 -10.11 0.90 -16.22
CA PRO A 22 -10.84 1.26 -15.00
C PRO A 22 -10.17 0.78 -13.70
N HIS A 23 -9.24 -0.17 -13.82
CA HIS A 23 -8.49 -0.71 -12.69
C HIS A 23 -7.02 -0.31 -12.69
N PHE A 24 -6.61 0.62 -13.56
CA PHE A 24 -5.23 1.12 -13.60
C PHE A 24 -4.76 1.51 -12.18
N PRO A 25 -3.55 1.11 -11.74
CA PRO A 25 -2.47 0.43 -12.48
C PRO A 25 -2.55 -1.11 -12.50
N PHE A 26 -3.68 -1.71 -12.11
CA PHE A 26 -3.90 -3.15 -12.04
C PHE A 26 -4.61 -3.71 -13.28
N CYS A 27 -4.44 -5.00 -13.55
CA CYS A 27 -5.12 -5.65 -14.68
C CYS A 27 -6.58 -6.04 -14.39
N SER A 28 -7.03 -5.93 -13.14
CA SER A 28 -8.40 -6.31 -12.70
C SER A 28 -8.70 -5.80 -11.30
N GLU A 29 -9.98 -5.73 -10.94
CA GLU A 29 -10.42 -5.46 -9.57
C GLU A 29 -9.84 -6.45 -8.55
N ARG A 30 -9.77 -7.74 -8.88
CA ARG A 30 -9.16 -8.76 -8.01
C ARG A 30 -7.73 -8.38 -7.62
N CYS A 31 -6.91 -7.91 -8.56
CA CYS A 31 -5.53 -7.53 -8.27
C CYS A 31 -5.46 -6.27 -7.39
N ARG A 32 -6.36 -5.30 -7.60
CA ARG A 32 -6.48 -4.13 -6.71
C ARG A 32 -6.80 -4.54 -5.27
N LEU A 33 -7.74 -5.47 -5.08
CA LEU A 33 -8.12 -5.94 -3.75
C LEU A 33 -7.04 -6.76 -3.06
N VAL A 34 -6.31 -7.61 -3.81
CA VAL A 34 -5.16 -8.34 -3.27
C VAL A 34 -4.04 -7.39 -2.83
N ASP A 35 -3.76 -6.36 -3.63
CA ASP A 35 -2.77 -5.34 -3.25
C ASP A 35 -3.18 -4.64 -1.95
N LEU A 36 -4.44 -4.22 -1.84
CA LEU A 36 -4.99 -3.63 -0.63
C LEU A 36 -4.88 -4.57 0.59
N GLY A 37 -5.13 -5.87 0.41
CA GLY A 37 -4.93 -6.88 1.47
C GLY A 37 -3.50 -6.88 1.99
N ARG A 38 -2.50 -6.89 1.09
CA ARG A 38 -1.07 -6.83 1.46
C ARG A 38 -0.71 -5.56 2.24
N TRP A 39 -1.34 -4.43 1.93
CA TRP A 39 -1.18 -3.20 2.72
C TRP A 39 -1.71 -3.35 4.13
N ILE A 40 -2.91 -3.92 4.29
CA ILE A 40 -3.55 -4.13 5.59
C ILE A 40 -2.75 -5.12 6.44
N ASP A 41 -2.25 -6.20 5.80
CA ASP A 41 -1.48 -7.25 6.46
C ASP A 41 -0.05 -6.79 6.84
N GLY A 42 0.38 -5.61 6.38
CA GLY A 42 1.71 -5.07 6.66
C GLY A 42 2.83 -5.72 5.84
N ASP A 43 2.50 -6.40 4.75
CA ASP A 43 3.48 -7.06 3.86
C ASP A 43 4.41 -6.03 3.19
N TYR A 44 3.93 -4.80 2.99
CA TYR A 44 4.72 -3.70 2.47
C TYR A 44 5.48 -3.01 3.60
N SER A 45 6.78 -3.29 3.69
CA SER A 45 7.70 -2.66 4.63
C SER A 45 8.96 -2.17 3.93
N ILE A 46 9.56 -1.12 4.48
CA ILE A 46 10.86 -0.62 4.05
C ILE A 46 11.87 -1.04 5.13
N PRO A 47 12.93 -1.78 4.78
CA PRO A 47 13.94 -2.19 5.75
C PRO A 47 14.64 -0.95 6.33
N GLY A 48 14.81 -0.92 7.65
CA GLY A 48 15.44 0.18 8.37
C GLY A 48 15.89 -0.23 9.76
N PRO A 49 16.63 0.65 10.47
CA PRO A 49 16.93 0.44 11.87
C PRO A 49 15.62 0.36 12.69
N PRO A 50 15.65 -0.28 13.86
CA PRO A 50 14.47 -0.32 14.74
C PRO A 50 14.02 1.10 15.05
N ALA A 51 12.70 1.29 15.13
CA ALA A 51 12.15 2.55 15.60
C ALA A 51 12.67 2.84 17.02
N PRO A 52 12.95 4.11 17.36
CA PRO A 52 13.29 4.45 18.73
C PRO A 52 12.16 4.02 19.66
N GLU A 53 12.51 3.44 20.81
CA GLU A 53 11.51 3.10 21.81
C GLU A 53 10.82 4.38 22.28
N PRO A 54 9.47 4.38 22.40
CA PRO A 54 8.78 5.53 22.96
C PRO A 54 9.28 5.79 24.38
N PRO A 55 9.32 7.06 24.82
CA PRO A 55 9.66 7.36 26.20
C PRO A 55 8.72 6.61 27.13
N ILE A 56 9.29 5.94 28.14
CA ILE A 56 8.51 5.33 29.21
C ILE A 56 7.88 6.50 29.99
N VAL A 57 6.62 6.81 29.71
CA VAL A 57 5.84 7.76 30.49
C VAL A 57 5.41 7.00 31.75
N PRO A 58 5.89 7.38 32.95
CA PRO A 58 5.41 6.75 34.17
C PRO A 58 3.89 7.00 34.30
N PRO A 59 3.08 6.01 34.71
CA PRO A 59 1.67 6.22 34.97
C PRO A 59 1.54 7.16 36.18
N GLY A 60 1.26 8.45 35.94
CA GLY A 60 1.13 9.43 37.01
C GLY A 60 1.18 10.92 36.61
N ASP A 61 1.68 11.28 35.42
CA ASP A 61 1.72 12.67 34.96
C ASP A 61 0.61 12.97 33.92
N GLU A 62 -0.64 12.60 34.24
CA GLU A 62 -1.79 13.35 33.70
C GLU A 62 -1.92 14.61 34.55
N ALA A 63 -1.03 15.59 34.29
CA ALA A 63 -1.18 16.93 34.81
C ALA A 63 -2.34 17.58 34.05
N ASP A 64 -3.50 17.63 34.72
CA ASP A 64 -4.56 18.63 34.61
C ASP A 64 -4.17 19.86 33.75
N GLU A 65 -4.74 19.96 32.54
CA GLU A 65 -5.30 21.20 31.97
C GLU A 65 -6.30 20.92 30.83
#